data_AF-A0A8J7U7W1-F1
#
_entry.id   AF-A0A8J7U7W1-F1
#
_cell.length_a   1.000
_cell.length_b   1.000
_cell.length_c   1.000
_cell.angle_alpha   90.00
_cell.angle_beta   90.00
_cell.angle_gamma   90.00
#
_symmetry.space_group_name_H-M   'P 1'
#
loop_
_entity.id
_entity.type
_entity.pdbx_description
1 polymer ?
#
loop_
_entity_poly.entity_id
_entity_poly.type
_entity_poly.pdbx_seq_one_letter_code
_entity_poly.pdbx_strand_id
1 'polypeptide(L)'
;MGRDILKDRSGKISGAMAVLLAIVVILLYTRVASTPKGSEDTFYFVYGTLKWFLKALDLLKYVEEYLKSFEEFLKYVQGTELWPLIISILALVVMELAVMGAFYCALVTVGTTTRVLGFVSEVRDNRKKFHDPYGKSRFSVSKIVAAVGRLGKLHRSKSYAPNPSIREKVVKLKKLPPWRRLSTTEWWDLGENQLITLKEGVLRHLIMEAKKLCPTKLAPKGSITKLAERSGIDSAILCRAMNQEDYAMTVKNIKKLLDALHLSYGELTPYIKSIGGGGFRESITNPKLPFDLYNEDGATLVAAGLKDGHVRKDRTIFEYINYDEENVRRVIESVNRVFGDVTYQMRYDEKGRHKGVVFNSEAIGLALHRAGVPKGRKTEQDYHLPDVIKFGDIAIKKSYFKQYIRDDGHIDYRGYLISMINAHEIESSIKSDHRELFDYLPWKNRKEQFGYYVTLSKWVETRIPSELKPVYRDFIINMKKTWIPDIVKEEKAILERTFHVKAKIVPKQI
;
A
#
# COMPACT_ATOMS: atom_id res chain seq x y z
N MET A 1 -34.75 42.44 -5.62
CA MET A 1 -33.92 41.93 -4.50
C MET A 1 -33.96 40.39 -4.41
N GLY A 2 -33.78 39.65 -5.52
CA GLY A 2 -34.07 38.20 -5.51
C GLY A 2 -33.43 37.34 -6.61
N ARG A 3 -32.25 37.71 -7.12
CA ARG A 3 -31.51 36.88 -8.10
C ARG A 3 -30.25 36.18 -7.55
N ASP A 4 -29.81 36.53 -6.34
CA ASP A 4 -28.54 36.04 -5.78
C ASP A 4 -28.66 34.92 -4.73
N ILE A 5 -29.87 34.41 -4.46
CA ILE A 5 -30.07 33.31 -3.49
C ILE A 5 -29.70 31.94 -4.10
N LEU A 6 -29.61 31.83 -5.43
CA LEU A 6 -29.57 30.55 -6.15
C LEU A 6 -28.18 30.07 -6.60
N LYS A 7 -27.14 30.89 -6.43
CA LYS A 7 -25.77 30.55 -6.83
C LYS A 7 -24.84 30.83 -5.67
N ASP A 8 -23.95 29.89 -5.34
CA ASP A 8 -22.85 30.24 -4.45
C ASP A 8 -21.93 31.27 -5.15
N ARG A 9 -20.98 31.87 -4.41
CA ARG A 9 -20.05 32.88 -4.97
C ARG A 9 -19.22 32.38 -6.16
N SER A 10 -19.24 31.09 -6.50
CA SER A 10 -18.60 30.49 -7.68
C SER A 10 -19.51 30.35 -8.91
N GLY A 11 -20.78 30.77 -8.81
CA GLY A 11 -21.74 30.70 -9.91
C GLY A 11 -22.35 29.31 -10.15
N LYS A 12 -22.08 28.34 -9.26
CA LYS A 12 -22.57 26.97 -9.35
C LYS A 12 -23.85 26.77 -8.52
N ILE A 13 -24.72 25.88 -9.00
CA ILE A 13 -25.88 25.39 -8.27
C ILE A 13 -25.36 24.69 -7.00
N SER A 14 -25.70 25.22 -5.82
CA SER A 14 -25.23 24.65 -4.56
C SER A 14 -25.78 23.23 -4.37
N GLY A 15 -25.04 22.35 -3.68
CA GLY A 15 -25.55 21.02 -3.33
C GLY A 15 -26.90 21.06 -2.62
N ALA A 16 -27.21 22.15 -1.91
CA ALA A 16 -28.50 22.41 -1.30
C ALA A 16 -29.64 22.56 -2.32
N MET A 17 -29.39 23.14 -3.50
CA MET A 17 -30.37 23.22 -4.58
C MET A 17 -30.64 21.87 -5.24
N ALA A 18 -29.62 21.02 -5.37
CA ALA A 18 -29.82 19.65 -5.87
C ALA A 18 -30.68 18.82 -4.89
N VAL A 19 -30.45 18.98 -3.59
CA VAL A 19 -31.27 18.36 -2.54
C VAL A 19 -32.70 18.92 -2.54
N LEU A 20 -32.89 20.23 -2.67
CA LEU A 20 -34.21 20.86 -2.78
C LEU A 20 -34.97 20.41 -4.03
N LEU A 21 -34.31 20.30 -5.18
CA LEU A 21 -34.90 19.75 -6.40
C LEU A 21 -35.30 18.27 -6.22
N ALA A 22 -34.46 17.46 -5.58
CA ALA A 22 -34.79 16.07 -5.26
C ALA A 22 -36.02 15.99 -4.33
N ILE A 23 -36.10 16.84 -3.30
CA ILE A 23 -37.25 16.92 -2.39
C ILE A 23 -38.52 17.33 -3.14
N VAL A 24 -38.46 18.35 -4.02
CA VAL A 24 -39.61 18.79 -4.81
C VAL A 24 -40.08 17.69 -5.77
N VAL A 25 -39.16 16.95 -6.40
CA VAL A 25 -39.47 15.80 -7.25
C VAL A 25 -40.14 14.69 -6.45
N ILE A 26 -39.64 14.37 -5.25
CA ILE A 26 -40.25 13.39 -4.34
C ILE A 26 -41.66 13.84 -3.91
N LEU A 27 -41.85 15.12 -3.58
CA LEU A 27 -43.14 15.67 -3.16
C LEU A 27 -44.18 15.70 -4.30
N LEU A 28 -43.77 16.08 -5.51
CA LEU A 28 -44.64 16.01 -6.68
C LEU A 28 -45.01 14.56 -7.02
N TYR A 29 -44.04 13.65 -6.91
CA TYR A 29 -44.25 12.22 -7.14
C TYR A 29 -45.23 11.63 -6.12
N THR A 30 -45.02 11.85 -4.82
CA THR A 30 -45.92 11.34 -3.76
C THR A 30 -47.35 11.83 -3.92
N ARG A 31 -47.55 13.04 -4.44
CA ARG A 31 -48.88 13.61 -4.72
C ARG A 31 -49.55 13.02 -5.97
N VAL A 32 -48.78 12.65 -7.00
CA VAL A 32 -49.31 12.00 -8.21
C VAL A 32 -49.58 10.51 -7.93
N ALA A 33 -48.66 9.84 -7.25
CA ALA A 33 -48.75 8.41 -6.92
C ALA A 33 -49.81 8.07 -5.86
N SER A 34 -50.37 9.07 -5.14
CA SER A 34 -51.42 8.84 -4.15
C SER A 34 -52.80 8.55 -4.74
N THR A 35 -52.93 8.48 -6.07
CA THR A 35 -54.16 8.05 -6.75
C THR A 35 -53.86 6.81 -7.60
N PRO A 36 -54.77 5.81 -7.67
CA PRO A 36 -54.52 4.58 -8.45
C PRO A 36 -54.17 4.85 -9.92
N LYS A 37 -54.82 5.86 -10.52
CA LYS A 37 -54.53 6.27 -11.89
C LYS A 37 -53.17 6.97 -12.01
N GLY A 38 -52.83 7.81 -11.04
CA GLY A 38 -51.54 8.48 -11.00
C GLY A 38 -50.36 7.55 -10.74
N SER A 39 -50.53 6.45 -10.00
CA SER A 39 -49.47 5.42 -9.86
C SER A 39 -49.16 4.71 -11.18
N GLU A 40 -50.18 4.46 -12.00
CA GLU A 40 -50.02 3.85 -13.32
C GLU A 40 -49.31 4.79 -14.30
N ASP A 41 -49.79 6.04 -14.41
CA ASP A 41 -49.17 7.06 -15.26
C ASP A 41 -47.70 7.30 -14.87
N THR A 42 -47.43 7.33 -13.56
CA THR A 42 -46.08 7.54 -13.03
C THR A 42 -45.16 6.36 -13.32
N PHE A 43 -45.66 5.12 -13.15
CA PHE A 43 -44.90 3.93 -13.47
C PHE A 43 -44.49 3.92 -14.95
N TYR A 44 -45.44 4.14 -15.87
CA TYR A 44 -45.14 4.15 -17.31
C TYR A 44 -44.22 5.30 -17.72
N PHE A 45 -44.34 6.48 -17.11
CA PHE A 45 -43.44 7.60 -17.35
C PHE A 45 -41.99 7.24 -16.97
N VAL A 46 -41.77 6.70 -15.76
CA VAL A 46 -40.41 6.37 -15.32
C VAL A 46 -39.86 5.17 -16.07
N TYR A 47 -40.67 4.13 -16.29
CA TYR A 47 -40.29 2.96 -17.09
C TYR A 47 -39.89 3.35 -18.53
N GLY A 48 -40.69 4.23 -19.16
CA GLY A 48 -40.39 4.76 -20.49
C GLY A 48 -39.10 5.59 -20.53
N THR A 49 -38.88 6.44 -19.51
CA THR A 49 -37.65 7.24 -19.38
C THR A 49 -36.42 6.35 -19.20
N LEU A 50 -36.51 5.29 -18.39
CA LEU A 50 -35.44 4.31 -18.20
C LEU A 50 -35.11 3.60 -19.52
N LYS A 51 -36.12 3.12 -20.26
CA LYS A 51 -35.94 2.46 -21.56
C LYS A 51 -35.28 3.39 -22.58
N TRP A 52 -35.69 4.66 -22.62
CA TRP A 52 -35.06 5.68 -23.46
C TRP A 52 -33.60 5.91 -23.09
N PHE A 53 -33.28 6.01 -21.79
CA PHE A 53 -31.92 6.20 -21.29
C PHE A 53 -31.00 5.01 -21.62
N LEU A 54 -31.47 3.78 -21.39
CA LEU A 54 -30.75 2.56 -21.75
C LEU A 54 -30.46 2.48 -23.25
N LYS A 55 -31.41 2.94 -24.08
CA LYS A 55 -31.21 3.03 -25.53
C LYS A 55 -30.15 4.07 -25.90
N ALA A 56 -30.18 5.25 -25.27
CA ALA A 56 -29.21 6.32 -25.52
C ALA A 56 -27.76 5.93 -25.17
N LEU A 57 -27.57 5.02 -24.21
CA LEU A 57 -26.26 4.52 -23.81
C LEU A 57 -25.81 3.23 -24.53
N ASP A 58 -26.58 2.74 -25.52
CA ASP A 58 -26.34 1.44 -26.17
C ASP A 58 -26.29 0.25 -25.18
N LEU A 59 -26.97 0.39 -24.04
CA LEU A 59 -27.07 -0.64 -23.00
C LEU A 59 -28.34 -1.48 -23.13
N LEU A 60 -29.34 -1.00 -23.88
CA LEU A 60 -30.62 -1.69 -24.05
C LEU A 60 -30.45 -3.13 -24.54
N LYS A 61 -29.50 -3.36 -25.47
CA LYS A 61 -29.20 -4.70 -26.04
C LYS A 61 -28.84 -5.77 -25.00
N TYR A 62 -28.35 -5.38 -23.82
CA TYR A 62 -27.97 -6.32 -22.76
C TYR A 62 -29.14 -6.68 -21.83
N VAL A 63 -30.21 -5.89 -21.84
CA VAL A 63 -31.35 -6.04 -20.92
C VAL A 63 -32.69 -6.22 -21.64
N GLU A 64 -32.69 -6.12 -22.97
CA GLU A 64 -33.88 -6.18 -23.82
C GLU A 64 -34.68 -7.47 -23.63
N GLU A 65 -34.02 -8.62 -23.50
CA GLU A 65 -34.66 -9.92 -23.26
C GLU A 65 -35.46 -9.91 -21.95
N TYR A 66 -34.88 -9.37 -20.87
CA TYR A 66 -35.55 -9.26 -19.57
C TYR A 66 -36.71 -8.25 -19.60
N LEU A 67 -36.52 -7.11 -20.28
CA LEU A 67 -37.58 -6.10 -20.41
C LEU A 67 -38.76 -6.64 -21.23
N LYS A 68 -38.51 -7.46 -22.24
CA LYS A 68 -39.57 -8.09 -23.03
C LYS A 68 -40.41 -9.05 -22.20
N SER A 69 -39.78 -9.96 -21.45
CA SER A 69 -40.50 -10.87 -20.55
C SER A 69 -41.29 -10.11 -19.48
N PHE A 70 -40.74 -9.00 -18.98
CA PHE A 70 -41.44 -8.15 -18.03
C PHE A 70 -42.64 -7.41 -18.65
N GLU A 71 -42.53 -6.90 -19.88
CA GLU A 71 -43.64 -6.27 -20.61
C GLU A 71 -44.77 -7.26 -20.92
N GLU A 72 -44.42 -8.51 -21.25
CA GLU A 72 -45.39 -9.60 -21.44
C GLU A 72 -46.12 -9.92 -20.14
N PHE A 73 -45.39 -9.97 -19.01
CA PHE A 73 -46.00 -10.12 -17.68
C PHE A 73 -46.95 -8.95 -17.36
N LEU A 74 -46.54 -7.70 -17.59
CA LEU A 74 -47.40 -6.53 -17.35
C LEU A 74 -48.70 -6.60 -18.16
N LYS A 75 -48.63 -6.97 -19.44
CA LYS A 75 -49.84 -7.16 -20.27
C LYS A 75 -50.73 -8.28 -19.74
N TYR A 76 -50.15 -9.36 -19.23
CA TYR A 76 -50.89 -10.49 -18.68
C TYR A 76 -51.67 -10.09 -17.41
N VAL A 77 -51.07 -9.30 -16.53
CA VAL A 77 -51.74 -8.86 -15.29
C VAL A 77 -52.62 -7.62 -15.49
N GLN A 78 -52.53 -6.93 -16.62
CA GLN A 78 -53.33 -5.77 -16.95
C GLN A 78 -54.82 -6.15 -17.08
N GLY A 79 -55.67 -5.45 -16.32
CA GLY A 79 -57.11 -5.72 -16.25
C GLY A 79 -57.53 -6.78 -15.24
N THR A 80 -56.58 -7.38 -14.51
CA THR A 80 -56.88 -8.25 -13.36
C THR A 80 -57.14 -7.42 -12.09
N GLU A 81 -57.79 -8.02 -11.09
CA GLU A 81 -57.97 -7.38 -9.76
C GLU A 81 -56.64 -7.08 -9.05
N LEU A 82 -55.56 -7.77 -9.45
CA LEU A 82 -54.21 -7.55 -8.91
C LEU A 82 -53.48 -6.36 -9.57
N TRP A 83 -53.98 -5.83 -10.69
CA TRP A 83 -53.33 -4.76 -11.45
C TRP A 83 -52.98 -3.54 -10.60
N PRO A 84 -53.91 -2.95 -9.81
CA PRO A 84 -53.60 -1.76 -9.03
C PRO A 84 -52.53 -2.00 -7.96
N LEU A 85 -52.52 -3.21 -7.37
CA LEU A 85 -51.53 -3.59 -6.35
C LEU A 85 -50.13 -3.77 -6.96
N ILE A 86 -50.04 -4.50 -8.08
CA ILE A 86 -48.77 -4.76 -8.76
C ILE A 86 -48.16 -3.43 -9.27
N ILE A 87 -48.97 -2.56 -9.88
CA ILE A 87 -48.52 -1.24 -10.34
C ILE A 87 -48.06 -0.36 -9.17
N SER A 88 -48.74 -0.40 -8.03
CA SER A 88 -48.34 0.36 -6.84
C SER A 88 -46.98 -0.11 -6.29
N ILE A 89 -46.76 -1.42 -6.21
CA ILE A 89 -45.47 -1.99 -5.78
C ILE A 89 -44.35 -1.61 -6.75
N LEU A 90 -44.60 -1.75 -8.05
CA LEU A 90 -43.61 -1.42 -9.08
C LEU A 90 -43.27 0.07 -9.08
N ALA A 91 -44.25 0.95 -8.91
CA ALA A 91 -44.03 2.39 -8.76
C ALA A 91 -43.10 2.69 -7.57
N LEU A 92 -43.31 2.04 -6.42
CA LEU A 92 -42.45 2.20 -5.24
C LEU A 92 -41.01 1.73 -5.48
N VAL A 93 -40.82 0.55 -6.06
CA VAL A 93 -39.48 0.01 -6.36
C VAL A 93 -38.74 0.93 -7.33
N VAL A 94 -39.42 1.38 -8.38
CA VAL A 94 -38.85 2.30 -9.37
C VAL A 94 -38.49 3.65 -8.73
N MET A 95 -39.30 4.14 -7.80
CA MET A 95 -39.01 5.37 -7.05
C MET A 95 -37.76 5.20 -6.17
N GLU A 96 -37.65 4.09 -5.43
CA GLU A 96 -36.50 3.81 -4.57
C GLU A 96 -35.20 3.75 -5.39
N LEU A 97 -35.23 3.07 -6.54
CA LEU A 97 -34.09 3.02 -7.47
C LEU A 97 -33.74 4.39 -8.04
N ALA A 98 -34.74 5.21 -8.37
CA ALA A 98 -34.50 6.57 -8.86
C ALA A 98 -33.85 7.46 -7.79
N VAL A 99 -34.28 7.37 -6.53
CA VAL A 99 -33.69 8.09 -5.40
C VAL A 99 -32.26 7.62 -5.15
N MET A 100 -32.01 6.30 -5.14
CA MET A 100 -30.68 5.73 -5.01
C MET A 100 -29.75 6.18 -6.15
N GLY A 101 -30.24 6.17 -7.39
CA GLY A 101 -29.51 6.66 -8.56
C GLY A 101 -29.19 8.15 -8.46
N ALA A 102 -30.13 8.98 -8.04
CA ALA A 102 -29.91 10.41 -7.82
C ALA A 102 -28.86 10.66 -6.71
N PHE A 103 -28.92 9.90 -5.62
CA PHE A 103 -27.95 9.98 -4.53
C PHE A 103 -26.55 9.55 -4.98
N TYR A 104 -26.44 8.45 -5.73
CA TYR A 104 -25.18 7.99 -6.31
C TYR A 104 -24.59 9.04 -7.28
N CYS A 105 -25.39 9.59 -8.18
CA CYS A 105 -24.97 10.66 -9.08
C CYS A 105 -24.52 11.92 -8.32
N ALA A 106 -25.21 12.29 -7.25
CA ALA A 106 -24.80 13.38 -6.38
C ALA A 106 -23.45 13.09 -5.69
N LEU A 107 -23.25 11.89 -5.13
CA LEU A 107 -21.99 11.48 -4.51
C LEU A 107 -20.83 11.50 -5.53
N VAL A 108 -21.04 10.99 -6.73
CA VAL A 108 -20.02 11.01 -7.80
C VAL A 108 -19.70 12.45 -8.21
N THR A 109 -20.72 13.30 -8.34
CA THR A 109 -20.55 14.72 -8.70
C THR A 109 -19.81 15.47 -7.60
N VAL A 110 -20.15 15.24 -6.32
CA VAL A 110 -19.47 15.82 -5.17
C VAL A 110 -18.03 15.33 -5.08
N GLY A 111 -17.79 14.03 -5.25
CA GLY A 111 -16.44 13.46 -5.23
C GLY A 111 -15.55 13.98 -6.35
N THR A 112 -16.08 14.07 -7.57
CA THR A 112 -15.35 14.63 -8.72
C THR A 112 -15.12 16.13 -8.57
N THR A 113 -16.12 16.91 -8.15
CA THR A 113 -15.93 18.35 -7.88
C THR A 113 -14.98 18.61 -6.73
N THR A 114 -14.99 17.80 -5.67
CA THR A 114 -14.03 17.91 -4.54
C THR A 114 -12.61 17.59 -4.99
N ARG A 115 -12.41 16.57 -5.84
CA ARG A 115 -11.11 16.27 -6.45
C ARG A 115 -10.62 17.41 -7.36
N VAL A 116 -11.50 17.97 -8.19
CA VAL A 116 -11.17 19.11 -9.06
C VAL A 116 -10.88 20.35 -8.22
N LEU A 117 -11.63 20.62 -7.15
CA LEU A 117 -11.39 21.75 -6.26
C LEU A 117 -10.11 21.55 -5.42
N GLY A 118 -9.82 20.33 -4.97
CA GLY A 118 -8.55 19.98 -4.33
C GLY A 118 -7.38 20.23 -5.26
N PHE A 119 -7.48 19.76 -6.51
CA PHE A 119 -6.49 20.01 -7.55
C PHE A 119 -6.34 21.50 -7.87
N VAL A 120 -7.43 22.25 -8.00
CA VAL A 120 -7.39 23.70 -8.26
C VAL A 120 -6.83 24.47 -7.07
N SER A 121 -7.15 24.07 -5.83
CA SER A 121 -6.59 24.67 -4.62
C SER A 121 -5.09 24.38 -4.53
N GLU A 122 -4.66 23.16 -4.82
CA GLU A 122 -3.26 22.76 -4.85
C GLU A 122 -2.50 23.54 -5.95
N VAL A 123 -3.08 23.70 -7.14
CA VAL A 123 -2.53 24.54 -8.21
C VAL A 123 -2.50 26.02 -7.80
N ARG A 124 -3.51 26.52 -7.06
CA ARG A 124 -3.56 27.90 -6.59
C ARG A 124 -2.55 28.17 -5.47
N ASP A 125 -2.38 27.24 -4.55
CA ASP A 125 -1.42 27.34 -3.44
C ASP A 125 0.01 27.16 -3.95
N ASN A 126 0.21 26.30 -4.95
CA ASN A 126 1.45 26.25 -5.71
C ASN A 126 1.68 27.58 -6.45
N ARG A 127 0.67 28.14 -7.15
CA ARG A 127 0.81 29.47 -7.77
C ARG A 127 1.10 30.57 -6.77
N LYS A 128 0.51 30.57 -5.56
CA LYS A 128 0.81 31.57 -4.51
C LYS A 128 2.21 31.39 -3.92
N LYS A 129 2.73 30.17 -3.83
CA LYS A 129 4.14 29.91 -3.47
C LYS A 129 5.12 30.34 -4.58
N PHE A 130 4.65 30.50 -5.81
CA PHE A 130 5.48 30.87 -6.97
C PHE A 130 5.19 32.27 -7.53
N HIS A 131 4.23 33.03 -6.97
CA HIS A 131 3.95 34.39 -7.39
C HIS A 131 4.79 35.39 -6.58
N ASP A 132 6.09 35.37 -6.87
CA ASP A 132 6.91 36.56 -6.76
C ASP A 132 6.51 37.50 -7.92
N PRO A 133 6.00 38.72 -7.68
CA PRO A 133 5.51 39.60 -8.76
C PRO A 133 6.60 40.02 -9.76
N TYR A 134 7.88 39.76 -9.45
CA TYR A 134 9.01 40.00 -10.35
C TYR A 134 9.99 38.82 -10.38
N GLY A 135 9.50 37.61 -10.64
CA GLY A 135 10.39 36.45 -10.74
C GLY A 135 9.90 35.41 -11.72
N LYS A 136 10.37 35.47 -12.98
CA LYS A 136 10.41 34.29 -13.86
C LYS A 136 11.11 33.17 -13.08
N SER A 137 10.36 32.20 -12.53
CA SER A 137 10.94 31.01 -11.90
C SER A 137 11.51 30.11 -13.00
N ARG A 138 12.64 30.52 -13.58
CA ARG A 138 13.69 29.58 -13.94
C ARG A 138 14.05 28.90 -12.62
N PHE A 139 13.46 27.73 -12.36
CA PHE A 139 14.09 26.75 -11.48
C PHE A 139 15.48 26.56 -12.07
N SER A 140 16.46 27.28 -11.51
CA SER A 140 17.60 27.65 -12.32
C SER A 140 18.42 26.39 -12.50
N VAL A 141 18.34 25.85 -13.71
CA VAL A 141 19.30 24.88 -14.22
C VAL A 141 20.70 25.39 -13.89
N SER A 142 20.94 26.70 -13.80
CA SER A 142 22.20 27.26 -13.28
C SER A 142 22.56 26.95 -11.82
N LYS A 143 21.65 26.66 -10.88
CA LYS A 143 21.99 26.21 -9.51
C LYS A 143 22.33 24.72 -9.47
N ILE A 144 21.62 23.88 -10.24
CA ILE A 144 21.96 22.47 -10.42
C ILE A 144 23.26 22.35 -11.23
N VAL A 145 23.40 23.11 -12.32
CA VAL A 145 24.63 23.26 -13.12
C VAL A 145 25.73 23.97 -12.33
N ALA A 146 25.44 24.80 -11.33
CA ALA A 146 26.47 25.32 -10.42
C ALA A 146 26.80 24.32 -9.32
N ALA A 147 25.92 23.39 -8.93
CA ALA A 147 26.22 22.34 -7.97
C ALA A 147 27.01 21.20 -8.66
N VAL A 148 26.54 20.74 -9.82
CA VAL A 148 27.17 19.70 -10.64
C VAL A 148 28.33 20.25 -11.47
N GLY A 149 28.27 21.49 -11.93
CA GLY A 149 29.43 22.18 -12.51
C GLY A 149 30.46 22.62 -11.46
N ARG A 150 30.07 22.82 -10.18
CA ARG A 150 31.05 22.85 -9.08
C ARG A 150 31.68 21.47 -8.91
N LEU A 151 30.91 20.39 -8.91
CA LEU A 151 31.46 19.01 -8.88
C LEU A 151 32.46 18.76 -10.03
N GLY A 152 32.13 19.18 -11.26
CA GLY A 152 33.00 19.04 -12.43
C GLY A 152 34.22 19.97 -12.47
N LYS A 153 34.11 21.22 -11.98
CA LYS A 153 35.25 22.16 -11.91
C LYS A 153 36.20 21.88 -10.73
N LEU A 154 35.70 21.31 -9.63
CA LEU A 154 36.51 20.97 -8.44
C LEU A 154 37.48 19.79 -8.67
N HIS A 155 37.30 18.96 -9.69
CA HIS A 155 38.18 17.80 -9.96
C HIS A 155 39.37 18.09 -10.88
N ARG A 156 39.45 19.27 -11.50
CA ARG A 156 40.62 19.65 -12.34
C ARG A 156 41.74 20.37 -11.58
N SER A 157 41.55 20.69 -10.30
CA SER A 157 42.61 21.20 -9.42
C SER A 157 43.16 20.04 -8.58
N LYS A 158 44.47 19.81 -8.67
CA LYS A 158 45.19 18.82 -7.84
C LYS A 158 44.88 19.07 -6.36
N SER A 159 44.53 17.99 -5.66
CA SER A 159 44.29 17.86 -4.22
C SER A 159 43.31 18.87 -3.61
N TYR A 160 42.01 18.55 -3.61
CA TYR A 160 41.10 19.09 -2.60
C TYR A 160 40.23 18.01 -1.98
N ALA A 161 40.19 18.04 -0.65
CA ALA A 161 39.38 17.16 0.18
C ALA A 161 37.88 17.41 -0.06
N PRO A 162 37.02 16.38 -0.02
CA PRO A 162 35.58 16.51 -0.26
C PRO A 162 34.90 17.49 0.69
N ASN A 163 33.80 18.10 0.23
CA ASN A 163 32.94 19.01 0.98
C ASN A 163 32.57 18.42 2.38
N PRO A 164 32.85 19.12 3.50
CA PRO A 164 32.76 18.55 4.84
C PRO A 164 31.40 17.94 5.18
N SER A 165 30.28 18.56 4.78
CA SER A 165 28.94 18.16 5.25
C SER A 165 28.46 16.79 4.72
N ILE A 166 28.79 16.45 3.47
CA ILE A 166 28.45 15.14 2.88
C ILE A 166 29.44 14.08 3.36
N ARG A 167 30.73 14.42 3.41
CA ARG A 167 31.76 13.52 3.95
C ARG A 167 31.46 13.19 5.40
N GLU A 168 31.00 14.15 6.20
CA GLU A 168 30.62 13.95 7.59
C GLU A 168 29.41 13.04 7.75
N LYS A 169 28.37 13.14 6.90
CA LYS A 169 27.23 12.20 6.92
C LYS A 169 27.65 10.76 6.58
N VAL A 170 28.45 10.57 5.53
CA VAL A 170 28.93 9.23 5.12
C VAL A 170 29.89 8.64 6.17
N VAL A 171 30.74 9.47 6.78
CA VAL A 171 31.61 9.06 7.89
C VAL A 171 30.79 8.73 9.14
N LYS A 172 29.72 9.47 9.43
CA LYS A 172 28.80 9.19 10.55
C LYS A 172 28.06 7.86 10.34
N LEU A 173 27.59 7.55 9.14
CA LEU A 173 26.97 6.25 8.81
C LEU A 173 27.94 5.07 9.01
N LYS A 174 29.21 5.23 8.63
CA LYS A 174 30.24 4.21 8.88
C LYS A 174 30.54 4.01 10.38
N LYS A 175 30.21 4.96 11.25
CA LYS A 175 30.33 4.82 12.70
C LYS A 175 29.11 4.21 13.38
N LEU A 176 28.01 3.98 12.64
CA LEU A 176 26.84 3.33 13.22
C LEU A 176 27.15 1.86 13.55
N PRO A 177 26.62 1.35 14.68
CA PRO A 177 26.69 -0.07 15.01
C PRO A 177 26.17 -0.94 13.85
N PRO A 178 26.72 -2.14 13.63
CA PRO A 178 26.30 -3.02 12.53
C PRO A 178 24.79 -3.22 12.44
N TRP A 179 24.12 -3.41 13.57
CA TRP A 179 22.68 -3.60 13.65
C TRP A 179 21.87 -2.39 13.16
N ARG A 180 22.38 -1.17 13.33
CA ARG A 180 21.69 0.05 12.88
C ARG A 180 21.73 0.20 11.36
N ARG A 181 22.74 -0.37 10.69
CA ARG A 181 22.82 -0.38 9.23
C ARG A 181 21.78 -1.31 8.60
N LEU A 182 21.29 -2.30 9.35
CA LEU A 182 20.23 -3.20 8.89
C LEU A 182 18.86 -2.52 8.87
N SER A 183 18.63 -1.55 9.77
CA SER A 183 17.41 -0.73 9.81
C SER A 183 17.41 0.47 8.86
N THR A 184 18.51 0.71 8.14
CA THR A 184 18.63 1.85 7.23
C THR A 184 18.87 1.34 5.80
N THR A 185 18.05 1.77 4.84
CA THR A 185 18.18 1.37 3.43
C THR A 185 18.38 2.60 2.56
N GLU A 186 19.55 2.69 1.94
CA GLU A 186 19.86 3.73 0.96
C GLU A 186 19.36 3.33 -0.43
N TRP A 187 19.20 4.28 -1.34
CA TRP A 187 18.70 3.97 -2.70
C TRP A 187 19.66 3.06 -3.49
N TRP A 188 20.96 3.09 -3.18
CA TRP A 188 21.95 2.22 -3.82
C TRP A 188 22.03 0.81 -3.20
N ASP A 189 21.32 0.58 -2.10
CA ASP A 189 21.12 -0.75 -1.50
C ASP A 189 19.93 -1.49 -2.13
N LEU A 190 19.13 -0.79 -2.94
CA LEU A 190 17.98 -1.36 -3.64
C LEU A 190 18.42 -2.34 -4.74
N GLY A 191 17.50 -3.22 -5.14
CA GLY A 191 17.75 -4.20 -6.20
C GLY A 191 18.20 -3.53 -7.51
N GLU A 192 19.12 -4.17 -8.23
CA GLU A 192 19.74 -3.59 -9.44
C GLU A 192 18.74 -3.13 -10.50
N ASN A 193 17.58 -3.80 -10.58
CA ASN A 193 16.52 -3.57 -11.55
C ASN A 193 15.46 -2.55 -11.08
N GLN A 194 15.55 -2.05 -9.84
CA GLN A 194 14.71 -0.95 -9.38
C GLN A 194 14.93 0.28 -10.24
N LEU A 195 13.84 0.98 -10.54
CA LEU A 195 13.86 2.19 -11.34
C LEU A 195 13.91 3.40 -10.41
N ILE A 196 14.80 4.34 -10.74
CA ILE A 196 14.91 5.63 -10.08
C ILE A 196 14.62 6.70 -11.13
N THR A 197 13.66 7.57 -10.81
CA THR A 197 13.41 8.77 -11.59
C THR A 197 14.06 9.94 -10.86
N LEU A 198 14.85 10.72 -11.58
CA LEU A 198 15.47 11.92 -11.04
C LEU A 198 14.61 13.15 -11.35
N LYS A 199 14.86 14.25 -10.62
CA LYS A 199 14.30 15.56 -10.95
C LYS A 199 14.68 15.96 -12.38
N GLU A 200 13.81 16.74 -13.01
CA GLU A 200 13.90 17.15 -14.41
C GLU A 200 15.32 17.59 -14.80
N GLY A 201 15.83 17.02 -15.90
CA GLY A 201 17.12 17.37 -16.48
C GLY A 201 18.37 16.88 -15.73
N VAL A 202 18.26 16.38 -14.50
CA VAL A 202 19.41 15.89 -13.73
C VAL A 202 20.08 14.70 -14.40
N LEU A 203 19.30 13.71 -14.83
CA LEU A 203 19.84 12.52 -15.50
C LEU A 203 20.55 12.87 -16.81
N ARG A 204 19.90 13.69 -17.66
CA ARG A 204 20.47 14.21 -18.91
C ARG A 204 21.80 14.93 -18.63
N HIS A 205 21.87 15.73 -17.58
CA HIS A 205 23.08 16.43 -17.20
C HIS A 205 24.22 15.47 -16.79
N LEU A 206 23.93 14.47 -15.95
CA LEU A 206 24.91 13.44 -15.59
C LEU A 206 25.46 12.71 -16.82
N ILE A 207 24.58 12.34 -17.76
CA ILE A 207 24.99 11.68 -19.01
C ILE A 207 25.86 12.62 -19.86
N MET A 208 25.52 13.90 -19.96
CA MET A 208 26.34 14.88 -20.69
C MET A 208 27.72 15.08 -20.08
N GLU A 209 27.83 15.16 -18.75
CA GLU A 209 29.14 15.26 -18.08
C GLU A 209 29.96 13.98 -18.28
N ALA A 210 29.34 12.81 -18.15
CA ALA A 210 30.03 11.53 -18.33
C ALA A 210 30.49 11.37 -19.78
N LYS A 211 29.68 11.81 -20.74
CA LYS A 211 30.01 11.82 -22.17
C LYS A 211 31.27 12.63 -22.47
N LYS A 212 31.48 13.77 -21.82
CA LYS A 212 32.69 14.61 -22.01
C LYS A 212 33.98 13.88 -21.61
N LEU A 213 33.91 12.87 -20.75
CA LEU A 213 35.05 12.04 -20.36
C LEU A 213 35.43 11.00 -21.41
N CYS A 214 34.66 10.90 -22.51
CA CYS A 214 34.85 9.93 -23.58
C CYS A 214 34.90 10.61 -24.98
N PRO A 215 35.85 11.54 -25.25
CA PRO A 215 35.98 12.19 -26.54
C PRO A 215 36.46 11.24 -27.64
N THR A 216 36.09 11.52 -28.89
CA THR A 216 36.61 10.84 -30.09
C THR A 216 37.02 11.86 -31.14
N LYS A 217 37.76 11.42 -32.17
CA LYS A 217 38.12 12.28 -33.32
C LYS A 217 36.89 12.93 -33.97
N LEU A 218 35.79 12.18 -34.10
CA LEU A 218 34.54 12.65 -34.71
C LEU A 218 33.62 13.39 -33.74
N ALA A 219 33.80 13.20 -32.43
CA ALA A 219 32.98 13.82 -31.39
C ALA A 219 33.89 14.36 -30.28
N PRO A 220 34.57 15.50 -30.50
CA PRO A 220 35.52 16.07 -29.54
C PRO A 220 34.85 16.51 -28.23
N LYS A 221 33.54 16.77 -28.25
CA LYS A 221 32.72 17.06 -27.06
C LYS A 221 32.24 15.80 -26.32
N GLY A 222 32.71 14.61 -26.73
CA GLY A 222 32.32 13.32 -26.16
C GLY A 222 31.41 12.50 -27.07
N SER A 223 31.49 11.16 -26.96
CA SER A 223 30.67 10.20 -27.70
C SER A 223 29.81 9.35 -26.76
N ILE A 224 28.50 9.26 -27.03
CA ILE A 224 27.59 8.39 -26.26
C ILE A 224 27.99 6.91 -26.43
N THR A 225 28.39 6.49 -27.63
CA THR A 225 28.84 5.12 -27.89
C THR A 225 30.08 4.78 -27.06
N LYS A 226 31.04 5.71 -26.93
CA LYS A 226 32.22 5.48 -26.08
C LYS A 226 31.89 5.53 -24.58
N LEU A 227 30.93 6.36 -24.16
CA LEU A 227 30.41 6.31 -22.79
C LEU A 227 29.73 4.96 -22.50
N ALA A 228 28.91 4.47 -23.43
CA ALA A 228 28.23 3.18 -23.34
C ALA A 228 29.23 2.03 -23.17
N GLU A 229 30.24 1.97 -24.04
CA GLU A 229 31.34 0.99 -24.00
C GLU A 229 32.09 1.04 -22.65
N ARG A 230 32.47 2.25 -22.20
CA ARG A 230 33.23 2.43 -20.95
C ARG A 230 32.42 2.10 -19.69
N SER A 231 31.16 2.50 -19.64
CA SER A 231 30.29 2.29 -18.47
C SER A 231 29.60 0.91 -18.47
N GLY A 232 29.60 0.21 -19.61
CA GLY A 232 28.82 -1.00 -19.82
C GLY A 232 27.31 -0.75 -19.74
N ILE A 233 26.85 0.45 -20.09
CA ILE A 233 25.43 0.81 -20.21
C ILE A 233 25.07 0.79 -21.69
N ASP A 234 23.93 0.17 -22.04
CA ASP A 234 23.45 0.14 -23.42
C ASP A 234 23.27 1.55 -24.00
N SER A 235 23.76 1.78 -25.23
CA SER A 235 23.72 3.10 -25.86
C SER A 235 22.30 3.59 -26.14
N ALA A 236 21.36 2.70 -26.43
CA ALA A 236 19.95 3.06 -26.64
C ALA A 236 19.29 3.50 -25.32
N ILE A 237 19.69 2.94 -24.18
CA ILE A 237 19.27 3.45 -22.85
C ILE A 237 19.77 4.89 -22.66
N LEU A 238 21.05 5.16 -22.89
CA LEU A 238 21.62 6.50 -22.75
C LEU A 238 20.97 7.51 -23.71
N CYS A 239 20.75 7.14 -24.98
CA CYS A 239 20.08 7.98 -25.95
C CYS A 239 18.62 8.28 -25.55
N ARG A 240 17.85 7.29 -25.08
CA ARG A 240 16.49 7.52 -24.58
C ARG A 240 16.47 8.46 -23.37
N ALA A 241 17.37 8.23 -22.40
CA ALA A 241 17.51 9.08 -21.22
C ALA A 241 17.90 10.52 -21.54
N MET A 242 18.61 10.75 -22.66
CA MET A 242 18.95 12.10 -23.14
C MET A 242 17.78 12.84 -23.78
N ASN A 243 16.81 12.10 -24.31
CA ASN A 243 15.69 12.62 -25.10
C ASN A 243 14.37 12.71 -24.32
N GLN A 244 14.30 12.12 -23.12
CA GLN A 244 13.10 12.12 -22.27
C GLN A 244 13.41 12.80 -20.92
N GLU A 245 12.60 13.79 -20.55
CA GLU A 245 12.85 14.61 -19.34
C GLU A 245 12.63 13.83 -18.03
N ASP A 246 11.66 12.91 -18.01
CA ASP A 246 11.30 12.06 -16.87
C ASP A 246 11.75 10.59 -17.08
N TYR A 247 12.91 10.37 -17.70
CA TYR A 247 13.40 9.01 -17.91
C TYR A 247 13.80 8.35 -16.59
N ALA A 248 13.15 7.23 -16.26
CA ALA A 248 13.53 6.38 -15.14
C ALA A 248 14.67 5.43 -15.55
N MET A 249 15.73 5.39 -14.76
CA MET A 249 16.90 4.54 -15.01
C MET A 249 17.06 3.52 -13.88
N THR A 250 17.55 2.32 -14.20
CA THR A 250 17.77 1.30 -13.18
C THR A 250 18.87 1.72 -12.20
N VAL A 251 18.77 1.28 -10.94
CA VAL A 251 19.80 1.50 -9.90
C VAL A 251 21.18 1.07 -10.40
N LYS A 252 21.27 -0.08 -11.09
CA LYS A 252 22.51 -0.55 -11.72
C LYS A 252 23.14 0.45 -12.67
N ASN A 253 22.34 0.99 -13.60
CA ASN A 253 22.84 1.91 -14.62
C ASN A 253 23.19 3.27 -14.03
N ILE A 254 22.44 3.73 -13.02
CA ILE A 254 22.79 4.94 -12.27
C ILE A 254 24.11 4.78 -11.54
N LYS A 255 24.33 3.66 -10.83
CA LYS A 255 25.61 3.38 -10.15
C LYS A 255 26.78 3.40 -11.13
N LYS A 256 26.67 2.68 -12.25
CA LYS A 256 27.68 2.70 -13.33
C LYS A 256 27.96 4.11 -13.85
N LEU A 257 26.93 4.93 -14.01
CA LEU A 257 27.08 6.32 -14.47
C LEU A 257 27.80 7.19 -13.44
N LEU A 258 27.46 7.05 -12.15
CA LEU A 258 28.13 7.76 -11.06
C LEU A 258 29.58 7.30 -10.87
N ASP A 259 29.84 6.00 -11.00
CA ASP A 259 31.19 5.42 -10.95
C ASP A 259 32.07 5.97 -12.07
N ALA A 260 31.53 6.07 -13.29
CA ALA A 260 32.24 6.68 -14.43
C ALA A 260 32.57 8.16 -14.23
N LEU A 261 31.78 8.86 -13.39
CA LEU A 261 31.98 10.25 -12.99
C LEU A 261 32.80 10.42 -11.70
N HIS A 262 33.15 9.32 -11.02
CA HIS A 262 33.75 9.32 -9.68
C HIS A 262 32.93 10.10 -8.62
N LEU A 263 31.60 10.10 -8.74
CA LEU A 263 30.69 10.76 -7.80
C LEU A 263 30.26 9.81 -6.69
N SER A 264 30.02 10.35 -5.49
CA SER A 264 29.46 9.55 -4.39
C SER A 264 27.96 9.33 -4.60
N TYR A 265 27.46 8.13 -4.34
CA TYR A 265 26.03 7.81 -4.48
C TYR A 265 25.12 8.71 -3.62
N GLY A 266 25.61 9.14 -2.45
CA GLY A 266 24.89 10.07 -1.58
C GLY A 266 24.64 11.46 -2.18
N GLU A 267 25.45 11.88 -3.17
CA GLU A 267 25.27 13.16 -3.85
C GLU A 267 24.02 13.18 -4.73
N LEU A 268 23.54 12.01 -5.16
CA LEU A 268 22.34 11.89 -5.99
C LEU A 268 21.05 11.93 -5.17
N THR A 269 21.11 11.58 -3.88
CA THR A 269 19.93 11.41 -3.01
C THR A 269 18.94 12.59 -3.05
N PRO A 270 19.37 13.87 -2.97
CA PRO A 270 18.44 15.02 -2.99
C PRO A 270 17.71 15.23 -4.33
N TYR A 271 18.17 14.55 -5.39
CA TYR A 271 17.65 14.67 -6.75
C TYR A 271 16.74 13.51 -7.14
N ILE A 272 16.56 12.51 -6.28
CA ILE A 272 15.62 11.41 -6.53
C ILE A 272 14.19 11.94 -6.37
N LYS A 273 13.40 11.81 -7.44
CA LYS A 273 12.00 12.22 -7.51
C LYS A 273 11.09 11.06 -7.10
N SER A 274 11.33 9.88 -7.64
CA SER A 274 10.52 8.69 -7.39
C SER A 274 11.34 7.40 -7.52
N ILE A 275 10.84 6.34 -6.89
CA ILE A 275 11.40 4.99 -6.87
C ILE A 275 10.31 4.01 -7.32
N GLY A 276 10.66 3.08 -8.21
CA GLY A 276 9.71 2.18 -8.87
C GLY A 276 10.28 0.82 -9.25
N GLY A 277 9.42 -0.01 -9.84
CA GLY A 277 9.74 -1.35 -10.33
C GLY A 277 9.10 -1.65 -11.68
N GLY A 278 9.29 -2.88 -12.17
CA GLY A 278 8.96 -3.31 -13.54
C GLY A 278 7.49 -3.14 -14.00
N GLY A 279 6.55 -2.85 -13.08
CA GLY A 279 5.16 -2.50 -13.41
C GLY A 279 4.68 -1.15 -12.87
N PHE A 280 5.46 -0.50 -12.02
CA PHE A 280 5.06 0.72 -11.29
C PHE A 280 6.25 1.66 -11.19
N ARG A 281 6.42 2.52 -12.21
CA ARG A 281 7.59 3.43 -12.32
C ARG A 281 7.74 4.40 -11.15
N GLU A 282 6.64 4.73 -10.49
CA GLU A 282 6.59 5.71 -9.39
C GLU A 282 5.90 5.10 -8.17
N SER A 283 6.33 3.91 -7.78
CA SER A 283 5.74 3.19 -6.63
C SER A 283 5.85 3.96 -5.32
N ILE A 284 6.91 4.77 -5.18
CA ILE A 284 7.16 5.71 -4.08
C ILE A 284 7.53 7.06 -4.72
N THR A 285 6.72 8.09 -4.53
CA THR A 285 7.05 9.47 -4.89
C THR A 285 7.55 10.22 -3.65
N ASN A 286 8.38 11.25 -3.85
CA ASN A 286 9.00 12.02 -2.74
C ASN A 286 9.68 11.13 -1.68
N PRO A 287 10.58 10.22 -2.07
CA PRO A 287 11.10 9.22 -1.15
C PRO A 287 11.91 9.84 -0.02
N LYS A 288 11.70 9.36 1.20
CA LYS A 288 12.41 9.81 2.41
C LYS A 288 13.69 9.00 2.60
N LEU A 289 14.71 9.33 1.83
CA LEU A 289 15.98 8.61 1.83
C LEU A 289 16.97 9.16 2.89
N PRO A 290 17.74 8.27 3.56
CA PRO A 290 17.56 6.82 3.56
C PRO A 290 16.25 6.41 4.23
N PHE A 291 15.69 5.26 3.83
CA PHE A 291 14.57 4.66 4.55
C PHE A 291 15.06 4.20 5.93
N ASP A 292 14.70 4.92 6.98
CA ASP A 292 15.08 4.60 8.36
C ASP A 292 13.91 3.91 9.07
N LEU A 293 14.08 2.64 9.41
CA LEU A 293 13.12 1.85 10.17
C LEU A 293 13.39 1.89 11.68
N TYR A 294 14.47 2.53 12.14
CA TYR A 294 14.72 2.73 13.57
C TYR A 294 14.00 4.00 14.06
N ASN A 295 12.68 3.90 14.16
CA ASN A 295 11.78 4.85 14.76
C ASN A 295 10.45 4.15 15.10
N GLU A 296 9.49 4.86 15.68
CA GLU A 296 8.20 4.28 16.07
C GLU A 296 7.39 3.76 14.88
N ASP A 297 7.37 4.46 13.74
CA ASP A 297 6.65 3.99 12.54
C ASP A 297 7.31 2.73 11.97
N GLY A 298 8.64 2.69 11.89
CA GLY A 298 9.39 1.51 11.46
C GLY A 298 9.18 0.31 12.37
N ALA A 299 9.08 0.52 13.69
CA ALA A 299 8.72 -0.53 14.65
C ALA A 299 7.29 -1.06 14.43
N THR A 300 6.34 -0.17 14.13
CA THR A 300 4.98 -0.55 13.72
C THR A 300 5.01 -1.39 12.45
N LEU A 301 5.80 -1.02 11.44
CA LEU A 301 5.90 -1.78 10.19
C LEU A 301 6.58 -3.14 10.36
N VAL A 302 7.61 -3.23 11.21
CA VAL A 302 8.27 -4.49 11.55
C VAL A 302 7.30 -5.41 12.28
N ALA A 303 6.51 -4.92 13.24
CA ALA A 303 5.45 -5.70 13.89
C ALA A 303 4.42 -6.19 12.86
N ALA A 304 3.90 -5.29 12.02
CA ALA A 304 2.94 -5.63 10.97
C ALA A 304 3.51 -6.70 10.03
N GLY A 305 4.79 -6.63 9.64
CA GLY A 305 5.44 -7.65 8.82
C GLY A 305 5.61 -9.00 9.51
N LEU A 306 5.85 -9.02 10.82
CA LEU A 306 6.03 -10.25 11.60
C LEU A 306 4.71 -10.90 11.99
N LYS A 307 3.59 -10.16 12.05
CA LYS A 307 2.26 -10.65 12.47
C LYS A 307 1.30 -10.86 11.30
N ASP A 308 0.43 -9.91 11.00
CA ASP A 308 -0.59 -10.05 9.94
C ASP A 308 -0.09 -9.80 8.51
N GLY A 309 1.16 -9.38 8.36
CA GLY A 309 1.80 -9.13 7.09
C GLY A 309 2.77 -10.22 6.66
N HIS A 310 3.20 -10.14 5.41
CA HIS A 310 4.27 -10.98 4.88
C HIS A 310 5.03 -10.27 3.76
N VAL A 311 6.32 -10.59 3.62
CA VAL A 311 7.13 -10.19 2.47
C VAL A 311 7.21 -11.37 1.51
N ARG A 312 6.70 -11.20 0.28
CA ARG A 312 6.68 -12.29 -0.70
C ARG A 312 8.08 -12.72 -1.13
N LYS A 313 8.27 -14.04 -1.30
CA LYS A 313 9.55 -14.64 -1.72
C LYS A 313 9.89 -14.33 -3.19
N ASP A 314 8.88 -14.28 -4.05
CA ASP A 314 9.02 -14.10 -5.51
C ASP A 314 9.32 -12.65 -5.91
N ARG A 315 8.65 -11.68 -5.28
CA ARG A 315 8.70 -10.27 -5.69
C ARG A 315 9.17 -9.31 -4.60
N THR A 316 9.51 -9.78 -3.39
CA THR A 316 9.89 -8.92 -2.26
C THR A 316 8.85 -7.79 -2.01
N ILE A 317 7.58 -8.10 -2.26
CA ILE A 317 6.45 -7.18 -2.05
C ILE A 317 5.93 -7.38 -0.63
N PHE A 318 5.64 -6.28 0.05
CA PHE A 318 5.00 -6.30 1.37
C PHE A 318 3.48 -6.30 1.22
N GLU A 319 2.81 -7.29 1.79
CA GLU A 319 1.36 -7.36 1.93
C GLU A 319 0.99 -7.40 3.41
N TYR A 320 -0.07 -6.69 3.80
CA TYR A 320 -0.60 -6.68 5.16
C TYR A 320 -2.09 -7.03 5.13
N ILE A 321 -2.50 -8.06 5.88
CA ILE A 321 -3.84 -8.64 5.81
C ILE A 321 -4.52 -8.48 7.17
N ASN A 322 -5.41 -7.50 7.31
CA ASN A 322 -6.21 -7.29 8.51
C ASN A 322 -7.58 -6.75 8.10
N TYR A 323 -8.64 -7.26 8.71
CA TYR A 323 -10.03 -6.86 8.43
C TYR A 323 -10.44 -5.56 9.16
N ASP A 324 -9.67 -5.13 10.16
CA ASP A 324 -9.85 -3.84 10.82
C ASP A 324 -9.26 -2.71 9.97
N GLU A 325 -10.13 -1.86 9.43
CA GLU A 325 -9.76 -0.74 8.57
C GLU A 325 -8.88 0.29 9.30
N GLU A 326 -9.02 0.45 10.62
CA GLU A 326 -8.19 1.37 11.40
C GLU A 326 -6.73 0.89 11.43
N ASN A 327 -6.53 -0.42 11.62
CA ASN A 327 -5.21 -1.04 11.62
C ASN A 327 -4.55 -0.91 10.24
N VAL A 328 -5.30 -1.19 9.15
CA VAL A 328 -4.80 -1.02 7.79
C VAL A 328 -4.42 0.44 7.51
N ARG A 329 -5.26 1.41 7.89
CA ARG A 329 -4.95 2.84 7.76
C ARG A 329 -3.67 3.21 8.50
N ARG A 330 -3.50 2.74 9.73
CA ARG A 330 -2.30 3.00 10.55
C ARG A 330 -1.03 2.45 9.89
N VAL A 331 -1.07 1.25 9.31
CA VAL A 331 0.05 0.67 8.58
C VAL A 331 0.37 1.49 7.33
N ILE A 332 -0.64 1.91 6.55
CA ILE A 332 -0.46 2.79 5.38
C ILE A 332 0.21 4.11 5.78
N GLU A 333 -0.25 4.75 6.85
CA GLU A 333 0.34 5.99 7.33
C GLU A 333 1.79 5.80 7.78
N SER A 334 2.09 4.71 8.47
CA SER A 334 3.44 4.37 8.92
C SER A 334 4.36 4.14 7.71
N VAL A 335 3.87 3.44 6.68
CA VAL A 335 4.57 3.29 5.38
C VAL A 335 4.86 4.67 4.79
N ASN A 336 3.87 5.55 4.73
CA ASN A 336 4.08 6.88 4.14
C ASN A 336 5.03 7.75 4.98
N ARG A 337 5.02 7.59 6.31
CA ARG A 337 5.93 8.28 7.21
C ARG A 337 7.38 7.86 7.03
N VAL A 338 7.64 6.57 6.80
CA VAL A 338 8.99 6.01 6.60
C VAL A 338 9.49 6.19 5.16
N PHE A 339 8.65 5.91 4.16
CA PHE A 339 9.12 5.75 2.78
C PHE A 339 8.87 6.97 1.88
N GLY A 340 7.86 7.79 2.15
CA GLY A 340 7.42 8.87 1.24
C GLY A 340 5.97 8.65 0.81
N ASP A 341 5.56 9.16 -0.34
CA ASP A 341 4.20 8.98 -0.84
C ASP A 341 4.11 7.65 -1.59
N VAL A 342 3.53 6.62 -0.97
CA VAL A 342 3.53 5.24 -1.50
C VAL A 342 2.22 4.87 -2.19
N THR A 343 2.32 4.28 -3.37
CA THR A 343 1.19 3.65 -4.06
C THR A 343 0.90 2.25 -3.50
N TYR A 344 -0.38 1.96 -3.28
CA TYR A 344 -0.84 0.68 -2.75
C TYR A 344 -2.16 0.25 -3.38
N GLN A 345 -2.50 -1.02 -3.23
CA GLN A 345 -3.75 -1.61 -3.67
C GLN A 345 -4.48 -2.23 -2.48
N MET A 346 -5.76 -1.87 -2.33
CA MET A 346 -6.62 -2.50 -1.34
C MET A 346 -6.95 -3.93 -1.78
N ARG A 347 -6.94 -4.85 -0.84
CA ARG A 347 -7.37 -6.25 -1.01
C ARG A 347 -8.78 -6.39 -0.49
N TYR A 348 -9.62 -7.08 -1.25
CA TYR A 348 -10.96 -7.44 -0.84
C TYR A 348 -11.08 -8.96 -0.81
N ASP A 349 -11.90 -9.48 0.09
CA ASP A 349 -12.28 -10.90 0.08
C ASP A 349 -13.36 -11.18 -0.98
N GLU A 350 -13.73 -12.45 -1.13
CA GLU A 350 -14.75 -12.89 -2.11
C GLU A 350 -16.14 -12.26 -1.86
N LYS A 351 -16.38 -11.74 -0.66
CA LYS A 351 -17.62 -11.04 -0.28
C LYS A 351 -17.52 -9.53 -0.47
N GLY A 352 -16.44 -9.03 -1.05
CA GLY A 352 -16.18 -7.61 -1.26
C GLY A 352 -15.80 -6.85 0.01
N ARG A 353 -15.51 -7.53 1.12
CA ARG A 353 -15.08 -6.86 2.36
C ARG A 353 -13.60 -6.54 2.28
N HIS A 354 -13.21 -5.37 2.78
CA HIS A 354 -11.80 -4.99 2.84
C HIS A 354 -11.03 -5.96 3.75
N LYS A 355 -9.95 -6.52 3.21
CA LYS A 355 -9.13 -7.58 3.82
C LYS A 355 -7.70 -7.11 4.12
N GLY A 356 -7.25 -6.01 3.54
CA GLY A 356 -5.89 -5.52 3.74
C GLY A 356 -5.34 -4.72 2.57
N VAL A 357 -4.02 -4.63 2.50
CA VAL A 357 -3.31 -3.76 1.55
C VAL A 357 -2.05 -4.43 0.99
N VAL A 358 -1.75 -4.15 -0.28
CA VAL A 358 -0.50 -4.53 -0.95
C VAL A 358 0.25 -3.28 -1.35
N PHE A 359 1.53 -3.21 -0.99
CA PHE A 359 2.42 -2.12 -1.38
C PHE A 359 3.24 -2.53 -2.59
N ASN A 360 2.97 -1.92 -3.75
CA ASN A 360 3.56 -2.29 -5.04
C ASN A 360 5.03 -1.87 -5.23
N SER A 361 5.80 -1.78 -4.14
CA SER A 361 7.21 -1.39 -4.15
C SER A 361 8.08 -2.46 -3.51
N GLU A 362 8.97 -3.06 -4.30
CA GLU A 362 9.97 -4.02 -3.78
C GLU A 362 10.95 -3.36 -2.80
N ALA A 363 11.07 -2.02 -2.83
CA ALA A 363 11.94 -1.27 -1.94
C ALA A 363 11.48 -1.37 -0.48
N ILE A 364 10.16 -1.37 -0.27
CA ILE A 364 9.54 -1.51 1.05
C ILE A 364 9.80 -2.90 1.61
N GLY A 365 9.50 -3.95 0.84
CA GLY A 365 9.74 -5.31 1.30
C GLY A 365 11.23 -5.64 1.47
N LEU A 366 12.12 -5.02 0.68
CA LEU A 366 13.56 -5.15 0.86
C LEU A 366 14.03 -4.48 2.15
N ALA A 367 13.56 -3.26 2.42
CA ALA A 367 13.90 -2.54 3.65
C ALA A 367 13.41 -3.29 4.89
N LEU A 368 12.16 -3.80 4.88
CA LEU A 368 11.63 -4.64 5.96
C LEU A 368 12.43 -5.92 6.14
N HIS A 369 12.81 -6.58 5.04
CA HIS A 369 13.61 -7.78 5.10
C HIS A 369 15.00 -7.54 5.70
N ARG A 370 15.67 -6.46 5.27
CA ARG A 370 16.94 -6.03 5.87
C ARG A 370 16.79 -5.72 7.35
N ALA A 371 15.66 -5.14 7.74
CA ALA A 371 15.31 -4.90 9.13
C ALA A 371 14.84 -6.15 9.89
N GLY A 372 15.01 -7.36 9.35
CA GLY A 372 14.79 -8.62 10.05
C GLY A 372 13.42 -9.30 9.80
N VAL A 373 12.57 -8.76 8.93
CA VAL A 373 11.31 -9.43 8.55
C VAL A 373 11.61 -10.60 7.59
N PRO A 374 11.24 -11.85 7.91
CA PRO A 374 11.51 -12.99 7.03
C PRO A 374 10.71 -12.90 5.72
N LYS A 375 11.27 -13.46 4.64
CA LYS A 375 10.60 -13.57 3.34
C LYS A 375 9.90 -14.92 3.22
N GLY A 376 8.72 -14.95 2.62
CA GLY A 376 7.96 -16.19 2.39
C GLY A 376 7.11 -16.60 3.59
N ARG A 377 6.93 -17.91 3.76
CA ARG A 377 6.07 -18.47 4.81
C ARG A 377 6.81 -18.45 6.14
N LYS A 378 6.31 -17.64 7.08
CA LYS A 378 6.83 -17.54 8.45
C LYS A 378 6.69 -18.83 9.24
N THR A 379 5.65 -19.62 8.92
CA THR A 379 5.38 -20.90 9.57
C THR A 379 6.48 -21.94 9.36
N GLU A 380 7.25 -21.80 8.28
CA GLU A 380 8.30 -22.73 7.86
C GLU A 380 9.70 -22.26 8.31
N GLN A 381 9.79 -21.16 9.06
CA GLN A 381 11.06 -20.50 9.40
C GLN A 381 11.14 -20.30 10.91
N ASP A 382 12.26 -20.66 11.53
CA ASP A 382 12.61 -20.16 12.86
C ASP A 382 13.35 -18.83 12.67
N TYR A 383 12.81 -17.75 13.24
CA TYR A 383 13.37 -16.42 13.10
C TYR A 383 13.40 -15.71 14.46
N HIS A 384 14.30 -14.74 14.56
CA HIS A 384 14.53 -13.97 15.76
C HIS A 384 13.80 -12.63 15.73
N LEU A 385 13.53 -12.07 16.91
CA LEU A 385 13.10 -10.69 17.04
C LEU A 385 14.15 -9.75 16.42
N PRO A 386 13.75 -8.85 15.52
CA PRO A 386 14.70 -7.98 14.87
C PRO A 386 15.48 -7.04 15.79
N ASP A 387 16.72 -6.76 15.40
CA ASP A 387 17.64 -5.89 16.15
C ASP A 387 17.09 -4.47 16.36
N VAL A 388 16.33 -3.96 15.39
CA VAL A 388 15.63 -2.67 15.50
C VAL A 388 14.72 -2.62 16.73
N ILE A 389 14.16 -3.76 17.15
CA ILE A 389 13.32 -3.86 18.35
C ILE A 389 14.17 -4.20 19.58
N LYS A 390 15.10 -5.16 19.48
CA LYS A 390 15.98 -5.57 20.59
C LYS A 390 16.74 -4.38 21.20
N PHE A 391 17.34 -3.57 20.32
CA PHE A 391 18.15 -2.40 20.67
C PHE A 391 17.40 -1.08 20.54
N GLY A 392 16.11 -1.11 20.19
CA GLY A 392 15.24 0.06 20.21
C GLY A 392 15.11 0.66 21.60
N ASP A 393 14.87 1.97 21.67
CA ASP A 393 14.46 2.60 22.92
C ASP A 393 13.05 2.14 23.36
N ILE A 394 12.57 2.67 24.48
CA ILE A 394 11.26 2.30 25.01
C ILE A 394 10.11 2.70 24.07
N ALA A 395 10.26 3.77 23.27
CA ALA A 395 9.23 4.23 22.35
C ALA A 395 9.09 3.27 21.16
N ILE A 396 10.21 2.86 20.57
CA ILE A 396 10.26 1.83 19.50
C ILE A 396 9.64 0.53 20.01
N LYS A 397 10.04 0.03 21.19
CA LYS A 397 9.49 -1.20 21.78
C LYS A 397 7.99 -1.09 22.05
N LYS A 398 7.53 0.06 22.59
CA LYS A 398 6.11 0.31 22.83
C LYS A 398 5.31 0.33 21.53
N SER A 399 5.82 0.98 20.49
CA SER A 399 5.19 1.01 19.18
C SER A 399 5.07 -0.39 18.57
N TYR A 400 6.13 -1.20 18.67
CA TYR A 400 6.14 -2.60 18.26
C TYR A 400 5.05 -3.42 18.95
N PHE A 401 5.04 -3.45 20.29
CA PHE A 401 4.06 -4.26 21.03
C PHE A 401 2.63 -3.71 20.91
N LYS A 402 2.45 -2.40 20.71
CA LYS A 402 1.13 -1.83 20.42
C LYS A 402 0.57 -2.36 19.10
N GLN A 403 1.39 -2.41 18.05
CA GLN A 403 0.96 -2.98 16.77
C GLN A 403 0.77 -4.50 16.88
N TYR A 404 1.70 -5.20 17.55
CA TYR A 404 1.54 -6.63 17.85
C TYR A 404 0.15 -6.91 18.41
N ILE A 405 -0.23 -6.25 19.51
CA ILE A 405 -1.48 -6.52 20.22
C ILE A 405 -2.70 -6.25 19.34
N ARG A 406 -2.58 -5.34 18.36
CA ARG A 406 -3.65 -5.05 17.41
C ARG A 406 -3.81 -6.12 16.33
N ASP A 407 -2.71 -6.74 15.93
CA ASP A 407 -2.69 -7.78 14.90
C ASP A 407 -3.10 -9.13 15.52
N ASP A 408 -2.36 -9.58 16.53
CA ASP A 408 -2.46 -10.95 17.10
C ASP A 408 -2.86 -10.98 18.57
N GLY A 409 -3.21 -9.83 19.15
CA GLY A 409 -3.52 -9.70 20.56
C GLY A 409 -5.00 -9.84 20.90
N HIS A 410 -5.25 -10.23 22.14
CA HIS A 410 -6.56 -10.16 22.77
C HIS A 410 -6.41 -9.54 24.16
N ILE A 411 -7.20 -8.52 24.46
CA ILE A 411 -7.21 -7.84 25.75
C ILE A 411 -8.46 -8.26 26.52
N ASP A 412 -8.26 -8.96 27.63
CA ASP A 412 -9.31 -9.24 28.60
C ASP A 412 -9.22 -8.20 29.73
N TYR A 413 -10.12 -7.22 29.68
CA TYR A 413 -10.21 -6.16 30.68
C TYR A 413 -10.69 -6.65 32.06
N ARG A 414 -11.37 -7.81 32.14
CA ARG A 414 -11.85 -8.36 33.42
C ARG A 414 -10.73 -9.09 34.15
N GLY A 415 -9.90 -9.82 33.40
CA GLY A 415 -8.73 -10.52 33.93
C GLY A 415 -7.44 -9.69 33.97
N TYR A 416 -7.45 -8.46 33.46
CA TYR A 416 -6.26 -7.63 33.20
C TYR A 416 -5.18 -8.41 32.43
N LEU A 417 -5.61 -9.22 31.45
CA LEU A 417 -4.75 -10.13 30.70
C LEU A 417 -4.63 -9.67 29.24
N ILE A 418 -3.40 -9.63 28.75
CA ILE A 418 -3.11 -9.49 27.32
C ILE A 418 -2.61 -10.85 26.84
N SER A 419 -3.39 -11.48 25.96
CA SER A 419 -2.97 -12.70 25.26
C SER A 419 -2.39 -12.29 23.91
N MET A 420 -1.26 -12.87 23.54
CA MET A 420 -0.60 -12.67 22.26
C MET A 420 -0.46 -14.04 21.59
N ILE A 421 -0.99 -14.18 20.39
CA ILE A 421 -1.00 -15.45 19.67
C ILE A 421 0.19 -15.47 18.70
N ASN A 422 1.03 -16.49 18.76
CA ASN A 422 2.07 -16.79 17.75
C ASN A 422 1.89 -18.27 17.38
N ALA A 423 0.90 -18.58 16.54
CA ALA A 423 0.49 -19.97 16.30
C ALA A 423 1.26 -20.69 15.18
N HIS A 424 2.29 -20.06 14.62
CA HIS A 424 2.65 -20.34 13.23
C HIS A 424 3.92 -21.18 13.03
N GLU A 425 4.86 -21.25 13.98
CA GLU A 425 6.24 -21.75 13.71
C GLU A 425 6.49 -23.24 14.06
N ILE A 426 5.45 -24.06 14.23
CA ILE A 426 5.63 -25.45 14.65
C ILE A 426 6.06 -26.36 13.48
N GLU A 427 5.76 -25.99 12.23
CA GLU A 427 5.91 -26.88 11.07
C GLU A 427 7.36 -27.33 10.80
N SER A 428 8.34 -26.44 10.97
CA SER A 428 9.76 -26.76 10.80
C SER A 428 10.29 -27.75 11.85
N SER A 429 9.66 -27.81 13.02
CA SER A 429 10.06 -28.67 14.14
C SER A 429 9.33 -30.03 14.18
N ILE A 430 8.34 -30.24 13.29
CA ILE A 430 7.55 -31.47 13.20
C ILE A 430 8.30 -32.54 12.40
N LYS A 431 8.79 -33.57 13.11
CA LYS A 431 9.34 -34.83 12.55
C LYS A 431 8.29 -35.64 11.77
N SER A 432 8.73 -36.58 10.94
CA SER A 432 7.86 -37.52 10.20
C SER A 432 6.83 -38.20 11.09
N ASP A 433 7.26 -38.70 12.24
CA ASP A 433 6.41 -39.51 13.13
C ASP A 433 5.37 -38.62 13.84
N HIS A 434 5.66 -37.32 14.02
CA HIS A 434 4.67 -36.34 14.46
C HIS A 434 3.64 -36.03 13.37
N ARG A 435 3.97 -36.20 12.09
CA ARG A 435 3.01 -36.06 10.99
C ARG A 435 2.07 -37.24 10.92
N GLU A 436 2.54 -38.45 11.26
CA GLU A 436 1.65 -39.61 11.36
C GLU A 436 0.56 -39.41 12.41
N LEU A 437 0.86 -38.78 13.55
CA LEU A 437 -0.16 -38.39 14.53
C LEU A 437 -1.30 -37.58 13.91
N PHE A 438 -0.99 -36.72 12.94
CA PHE A 438 -1.95 -35.83 12.31
C PHE A 438 -3.04 -36.59 11.57
N ASP A 439 -2.76 -37.76 10.99
CA ASP A 439 -3.77 -38.56 10.30
C ASP A 439 -4.86 -39.09 11.25
N TYR A 440 -4.57 -39.16 12.55
CA TYR A 440 -5.49 -39.64 13.60
C TYR A 440 -6.18 -38.53 14.38
N LEU A 441 -5.77 -37.27 14.18
CA LEU A 441 -6.42 -36.15 14.83
C LEU A 441 -7.78 -35.90 14.18
N PRO A 442 -8.84 -35.69 14.97
CA PRO A 442 -10.12 -35.26 14.43
C PRO A 442 -9.96 -33.80 13.98
N TRP A 443 -9.37 -33.59 12.82
CA TRP A 443 -9.40 -32.31 12.15
C TRP A 443 -10.86 -31.94 11.98
N LYS A 444 -11.31 -30.85 12.62
CA LYS A 444 -12.52 -30.21 12.14
C LYS A 444 -12.22 -29.85 10.69
N ASN A 445 -12.92 -30.52 9.77
CA ASN A 445 -12.89 -30.29 8.34
C ASN A 445 -13.32 -28.84 8.03
N ARG A 446 -12.44 -27.89 8.32
CA ARG A 446 -12.48 -26.55 7.79
C ARG A 446 -11.17 -26.39 7.05
N LYS A 447 -11.21 -26.75 5.76
CA LYS A 447 -10.35 -26.14 4.75
C LYS A 447 -10.64 -24.63 4.73
N GLU A 448 -10.28 -23.90 5.77
CA GLU A 448 -10.06 -22.47 5.65
C GLU A 448 -8.60 -22.32 5.22
N GLN A 449 -8.34 -21.43 4.26
CA GLN A 449 -7.09 -21.28 3.50
C GLN A 449 -5.82 -20.95 4.33
N PHE A 450 -5.86 -21.10 5.66
CA PHE A 450 -4.89 -20.54 6.60
C PHE A 450 -4.26 -21.54 7.57
N GLY A 451 -4.32 -22.83 7.28
CA GLY A 451 -3.53 -23.86 7.97
C GLY A 451 -4.30 -24.78 8.89
N TYR A 452 -3.61 -25.82 9.33
CA TYR A 452 -4.12 -26.90 10.17
C TYR A 452 -4.02 -26.49 11.65
N TYR A 453 -5.16 -26.22 12.30
CA TYR A 453 -5.20 -25.97 13.75
C TYR A 453 -5.55 -27.27 14.50
N VAL A 454 -4.66 -27.73 15.37
CA VAL A 454 -4.92 -28.92 16.20
C VAL A 454 -5.52 -28.50 17.54
N THR A 455 -6.69 -29.05 17.83
CA THR A 455 -7.21 -29.08 19.20
C THR A 455 -6.61 -30.24 19.99
N LEU A 456 -5.52 -29.98 20.72
CA LEU A 456 -4.86 -30.98 21.56
C LEU A 456 -5.61 -31.11 22.90
N SER A 457 -6.84 -31.61 22.88
CA SER A 457 -7.59 -31.89 24.11
C SER A 457 -7.10 -33.19 24.77
N LYS A 458 -7.32 -33.35 26.10
CA LYS A 458 -7.07 -34.63 26.82
C LYS A 458 -7.71 -35.84 26.14
N TRP A 459 -8.79 -35.61 25.39
CA TRP A 459 -9.52 -36.66 24.68
C TRP A 459 -8.80 -37.14 23.42
N VAL A 460 -7.90 -36.35 22.84
CA VAL A 460 -7.05 -36.80 21.73
C VAL A 460 -6.17 -37.98 22.16
N GLU A 461 -5.56 -37.91 23.35
CA GLU A 461 -4.75 -39.01 23.89
C GLU A 461 -5.54 -40.32 24.04
N THR A 462 -6.86 -40.21 24.28
CA THR A 462 -7.74 -41.39 24.40
C THR A 462 -8.15 -41.99 23.05
N ARG A 463 -7.96 -41.27 21.94
CA ARG A 463 -8.40 -41.67 20.59
C ARG A 463 -7.28 -42.13 19.67
N ILE A 464 -6.05 -41.70 19.94
CA ILE A 464 -4.88 -42.15 19.18
C ILE A 464 -4.54 -43.61 19.53
N PRO A 465 -4.10 -44.42 18.56
CA PRO A 465 -3.61 -45.78 18.80
C PRO A 465 -2.54 -45.82 19.89
N SER A 466 -2.46 -46.93 20.62
CA SER A 466 -1.53 -47.11 21.75
C SER A 466 -0.07 -46.83 21.40
N GLU A 467 0.33 -47.24 20.20
CA GLU A 467 1.64 -47.09 19.58
C GLU A 467 2.01 -45.63 19.32
N LEU A 468 1.01 -44.75 19.11
CA LEU A 468 1.22 -43.33 18.89
C LEU A 468 1.12 -42.48 20.16
N LYS A 469 0.68 -43.05 21.30
CA LYS A 469 0.64 -42.32 22.59
C LYS A 469 2.00 -41.80 23.04
N PRO A 470 3.11 -42.56 22.94
CA PRO A 470 4.44 -42.04 23.26
C PRO A 470 4.81 -40.84 22.37
N VAL A 471 4.51 -40.92 21.07
CA VAL A 471 4.77 -39.86 20.09
C VAL A 471 3.94 -38.61 20.41
N TYR A 472 2.67 -38.76 20.78
CA TYR A 472 1.81 -37.65 21.20
C TYR A 472 2.32 -36.99 22.50
N ARG A 473 2.76 -37.77 23.48
CA ARG A 473 3.34 -37.23 24.72
C ARG A 473 4.63 -36.48 24.44
N ASP A 474 5.52 -37.04 23.60
CA ASP A 474 6.74 -36.37 23.15
C ASP A 474 6.40 -35.06 22.45
N PHE A 475 5.45 -35.07 21.53
CA PHE A 475 4.94 -33.88 20.84
C PHE A 475 4.46 -32.80 21.83
N ILE A 476 3.64 -33.14 22.82
CA ILE A 476 3.14 -32.20 23.83
C ILE A 476 4.27 -31.66 24.72
N ILE A 477 5.20 -32.52 25.14
CA ILE A 477 6.35 -32.13 25.96
C ILE A 477 7.23 -31.16 25.17
N ASN A 478 7.51 -31.49 23.91
CA ASN A 478 8.35 -30.66 23.05
C ASN A 478 7.66 -29.34 22.71
N MET A 479 6.37 -29.29 22.39
CA MET A 479 5.67 -28.00 22.23
C MET A 479 5.73 -27.12 23.48
N LYS A 480 5.70 -27.71 24.68
CA LYS A 480 5.75 -26.97 25.94
C LYS A 480 7.13 -26.46 26.32
N LYS A 481 8.18 -27.12 25.87
CA LYS A 481 9.54 -26.88 26.37
C LYS A 481 10.54 -26.53 25.26
N THR A 482 10.52 -27.31 24.18
CA THR A 482 11.59 -27.36 23.18
C THR A 482 11.25 -26.54 21.94
N TRP A 483 10.00 -26.62 21.46
CA TRP A 483 9.53 -25.96 20.22
C TRP A 483 8.87 -24.61 20.48
N ILE A 484 9.30 -23.92 21.54
CA ILE A 484 8.95 -22.51 21.70
C ILE A 484 9.84 -21.76 20.69
N PRO A 485 9.27 -21.04 19.72
CA PRO A 485 10.07 -20.34 18.73
C PRO A 485 10.91 -19.23 19.36
N ASP A 486 12.06 -18.94 18.78
CA ASP A 486 13.02 -18.03 19.41
C ASP A 486 12.50 -16.59 19.48
N ILE A 487 11.77 -16.11 18.48
CA ILE A 487 11.09 -14.81 18.55
C ILE A 487 10.17 -14.72 19.78
N VAL A 488 9.43 -15.77 20.14
CA VAL A 488 8.51 -15.74 21.30
C VAL A 488 9.27 -15.63 22.62
N LYS A 489 10.40 -16.34 22.75
CA LYS A 489 11.27 -16.24 23.93
C LYS A 489 11.85 -14.83 24.05
N GLU A 490 12.30 -14.27 22.94
CA GLU A 490 12.89 -12.94 22.87
C GLU A 490 11.86 -11.85 23.15
N GLU A 491 10.67 -11.91 22.55
CA GLU A 491 9.55 -10.99 22.80
C GLU A 491 9.16 -11.00 24.28
N LYS A 492 9.04 -12.19 24.89
CA LYS A 492 8.81 -12.33 26.35
C LYS A 492 9.88 -11.60 27.14
N ALA A 493 11.17 -11.87 26.86
CA ALA A 493 12.27 -11.26 27.60
C ALA A 493 12.27 -9.72 27.47
N ILE A 494 11.96 -9.19 26.29
CA ILE A 494 11.84 -7.74 26.08
C ILE A 494 10.64 -7.17 26.84
N LEU A 495 9.48 -7.81 26.81
CA LEU A 495 8.28 -7.36 27.53
C LEU A 495 8.52 -7.27 29.03
N GLU A 496 9.03 -8.36 29.62
CA GLU A 496 9.27 -8.44 31.06
C GLU A 496 10.29 -7.38 31.50
N ARG A 497 11.39 -7.24 30.75
CA ARG A 497 12.43 -6.26 31.05
C ARG A 497 11.97 -4.81 30.86
N THR A 498 11.17 -4.53 29.83
CA THR A 498 10.83 -3.15 29.43
C THR A 498 9.64 -2.60 30.22
N PHE A 499 8.66 -3.45 30.53
CA PHE A 499 7.41 -3.04 31.17
C PHE A 499 7.27 -3.55 32.61
N HIS A 500 8.29 -4.22 33.14
CA HIS A 500 8.29 -4.80 34.49
C HIS A 500 7.09 -5.71 34.76
N VAL A 501 6.67 -6.45 33.73
CA VAL A 501 5.58 -7.44 33.81
C VAL A 501 6.16 -8.85 33.93
N LYS A 502 5.34 -9.82 34.35
CA LYS A 502 5.65 -11.24 34.27
C LYS A 502 4.84 -11.85 33.14
N ALA A 503 5.50 -12.37 32.12
CA ALA A 503 4.82 -13.02 31.00
C ALA A 503 4.89 -14.54 31.16
N LYS A 504 3.87 -15.25 30.66
CA LYS A 504 3.85 -16.71 30.64
C LYS A 504 3.60 -17.17 29.20
N ILE A 505 4.47 -18.03 28.70
CA ILE A 505 4.24 -18.74 27.44
C ILE A 505 3.36 -19.93 27.76
N VAL A 506 2.18 -19.96 27.17
CA VAL A 506 1.23 -21.05 27.31
C VAL A 506 0.99 -21.60 25.91
N PRO A 507 1.29 -22.89 25.66
CA PRO A 507 0.90 -23.49 24.40
C PRO A 507 -0.62 -23.45 24.31
N LYS A 508 -1.13 -22.81 23.26
CA LYS A 508 -2.57 -22.77 23.01
C LYS A 508 -3.01 -24.14 22.53
N GLN A 509 -3.69 -24.89 23.40
CA GLN A 509 -4.56 -25.97 22.96
C GLN A 509 -5.77 -25.28 22.33
N ILE A 510 -5.84 -25.26 21.00
CA ILE A 510 -7.03 -24.76 20.29
C ILE A 510 -8.18 -25.72 20.55
#